data_AF-A0A495RAW7-F1
#
_entry.id   AF-A0A495RAW7-F1
#
_cell.length_a   1.000
_cell.length_b   1.000
_cell.length_c   1.000
_cell.angle_alpha   90.00
_cell.angle_beta   90.00
_cell.angle_gamma   90.00
#
_symmetry.space_group_name_H-M   'P 1'
#
loop_
_entity.id
_entity.type
_entity.pdbx_description
1 polymer ?
#
loop_
_entity_poly.entity_id
_entity_poly.type
_entity_poly.pdbx_seq_one_letter_code
_entity_poly.pdbx_strand_id
1 'polypeptide(L)' 'DFERALDAALLEYADRLSNRYPLSVCPVLSYVLAKEREVDNIRAIARGREAGLGPDEIEQELVIL' A
#
# COMPACT_ATOMS: atom_id res chain seq x y z
N ASP A 1 6.78 -9.46 7.21
CA ASP A 1 5.78 -10.42 7.72
C ASP A 1 4.83 -10.87 6.62
N PHE A 2 4.17 -12.00 6.83
CA PHE A 2 3.26 -12.63 5.86
C PHE A 2 2.17 -11.68 5.34
N GLU A 3 1.55 -10.90 6.23
CA GLU A 3 0.50 -9.93 5.87
C GLU A 3 0.99 -8.88 4.86
N ARG A 4 2.17 -8.29 5.10
CA ARG A 4 2.78 -7.31 4.18
C ARG A 4 3.05 -7.89 2.80
N ALA A 5 3.50 -9.14 2.74
CA ALA A 5 3.72 -9.83 1.46
C ALA A 5 2.40 -10.12 0.74
N LEU A 6 1.33 -10.43 1.48
CA LEU A 6 0.00 -10.64 0.94
C LEU A 6 -0.59 -9.33 0.39
N ASP A 7 -0.44 -8.21 1.11
CA ASP A 7 -0.90 -6.88 0.66
C ASP A 7 -0.20 -6.45 -0.62
N ALA A 8 1.12 -6.63 -0.71
CA ALA A 8 1.88 -6.34 -1.91
C ALA A 8 1.42 -7.19 -3.11
N ALA A 9 1.20 -8.49 -2.89
CA ALA A 9 0.70 -9.39 -3.93
C ALA A 9 -0.73 -9.02 -4.37
N LEU A 10 -1.59 -8.59 -3.45
CA LEU A 10 -2.94 -8.14 -3.76
C LEU A 10 -2.92 -6.87 -4.64
N LEU A 11 -2.10 -5.88 -4.28
CA LEU A 11 -1.95 -4.65 -5.06
C LEU A 11 -1.42 -4.95 -6.48
N GLU A 12 -0.39 -5.78 -6.59
CA GLU A 12 0.15 -6.17 -7.90
C GLU A 12 -0.91 -6.90 -8.75
N TYR A 13 -1.72 -7.76 -8.13
CA TYR A 13 -2.80 -8.45 -8.82
C TYR A 13 -3.91 -7.50 -9.26
N ALA A 14 -4.29 -6.54 -8.41
CA ALA A 14 -5.29 -5.52 -8.74
C ALA A 14 -4.84 -4.67 -9.94
N ASP A 15 -3.57 -4.25 -9.97
CA ASP A 15 -3.01 -3.48 -11.08
C ASP A 15 -2.98 -4.29 -12.38
N ARG A 16 -2.66 -5.58 -12.31
CA ARG A 16 -2.75 -6.48 -13.48
C ARG A 16 -4.19 -6.60 -14.00
N LEU A 17 -5.19 -6.68 -13.12
CA LEU A 17 -6.60 -6.73 -13.51
C LEU A 17 -7.08 -5.41 -14.11
N SER A 18 -6.69 -4.28 -13.51
CA SER A 18 -6.98 -2.93 -14.02
C SER A 18 -6.48 -2.75 -15.45
N ASN A 19 -5.21 -3.11 -15.70
CA ASN A 19 -4.60 -3.05 -17.03
C ASN A 19 -5.27 -3.99 -18.05
N ARG A 20 -5.74 -5.16 -17.60
CA ARG A 20 -6.42 -6.13 -18.47
C ARG A 20 -7.85 -5.72 -18.80
N TYR A 21 -8.56 -5.10 -17.87
CA TYR A 21 -9.99 -4.77 -17.99
C TYR A 21 -10.24 -3.28 -17.70
N PRO A 22 -9.74 -2.35 -18.55
CA PRO A 22 -9.76 -0.91 -18.28
C PRO A 22 -11.16 -0.27 -18.32
N LEU A 23 -12.14 -0.89 -18.97
CA LEU A 23 -13.53 -0.41 -19.04
C LEU A 23 -14.46 -1.13 -18.05
N SER A 24 -13.90 -1.66 -16.97
CA SER A 24 -14.62 -2.36 -15.92
C SER A 24 -14.49 -1.64 -14.57
N VAL A 25 -14.95 -2.25 -13.48
CA VAL A 25 -14.71 -1.76 -12.11
C VAL A 25 -13.25 -1.91 -11.65
N CYS A 26 -12.44 -2.71 -12.34
CA CYS A 26 -11.08 -3.06 -11.91
C CYS A 26 -10.16 -1.83 -11.68
N PRO A 27 -10.14 -0.79 -12.53
CA PRO A 27 -9.33 0.39 -12.28
C PRO A 27 -9.74 1.18 -11.03
N VAL A 28 -11.04 1.23 -10.74
CA VAL A 28 -11.55 1.85 -9.52
C VAL A 28 -11.08 1.08 -8.29
N LEU A 29 -11.14 -0.25 -8.32
CA LEU A 29 -10.65 -1.10 -7.23
C LEU A 29 -9.13 -0.96 -7.03
N SER A 30 -8.34 -1.00 -8.12
CA SER A 30 -6.89 -0.74 -8.08
C SER A 30 -6.58 0.58 -7.40
N TYR A 31 -7.27 1.64 -7.82
CA TYR A 31 -7.06 2.97 -7.26
C TYR A 31 -7.39 3.03 -5.77
N VAL A 32 -8.54 2.48 -5.36
CA VAL A 32 -8.96 2.50 -3.95
C VAL A 32 -7.96 1.74 -3.08
N LEU A 33 -7.52 0.55 -3.50
CA LEU A 33 -6.54 -0.24 -2.76
C LEU A 33 -5.18 0.49 -2.67
N ALA A 34 -4.70 1.06 -3.77
CA ALA A 34 -3.47 1.85 -3.77
C ALA A 34 -3.60 3.08 -2.86
N LYS A 35 -4.78 3.74 -2.85
CA LYS A 35 -5.01 4.92 -2.03
C LYS A 35 -5.11 4.61 -0.55
N GLU A 36 -5.74 3.50 -0.18
CA GLU A 36 -5.76 2.99 1.20
C GLU A 36 -4.32 2.78 1.70
N ARG A 37 -3.50 2.09 0.91
CA ARG A 37 -2.08 1.86 1.22
C ARG A 37 -1.27 3.15 1.36
N GLU A 38 -1.50 4.13 0.48
CA GLU A 38 -0.84 5.44 0.57
C GLU A 38 -1.16 6.13 1.90
N VAL A 39 -2.44 6.16 2.29
CA VAL A 39 -2.86 6.80 3.56
C VAL A 39 -2.31 6.05 4.77
N ASP A 40 -2.25 4.72 4.71
CA ASP A 40 -1.67 3.91 5.78
C ASP A 40 -0.17 4.17 5.94
N ASN A 41 0.59 4.23 4.84
CA ASN A 41 2.01 4.61 4.86
C ASN A 41 2.21 6.02 5.44
N ILE A 42 1.39 7.01 5.05
CA ILE A 42 1.46 8.37 5.60
C ILE A 42 1.18 8.35 7.12
N ARG A 43 0.18 7.59 7.58
CA ARG A 43 -0.13 7.45 9.01
C ARG A 43 1.01 6.77 9.77
N ALA A 44 1.65 5.74 9.19
CA ALA A 44 2.80 5.08 9.79
C ALA A 44 3.97 6.06 9.98
N ILE A 45 4.27 6.88 8.97
CA ILE A 45 5.29 7.93 9.05
C ILE A 45 4.94 8.94 10.15
N ALA A 46 3.72 9.48 10.14
CA ALA A 46 3.30 10.48 11.12
C ALA A 46 3.41 9.98 12.56
N ARG A 47 2.86 8.78 12.82
CA ARG A 47 2.89 8.14 14.15
C ARG A 47 4.30 7.73 14.57
N GLY A 48 5.10 7.21 13.64
CA GLY A 48 6.48 6.83 13.94
C GLY A 48 7.33 8.03 14.33
N ARG A 49 7.16 9.17 13.63
CA ARG A 49 7.82 10.43 13.99
C ARG A 49 7.34 10.96 15.34
N GLU A 50 6.04 10.93 15.61
CA GLU A 50 5.46 11.32 16.91
C GLU A 50 6.00 10.46 18.06
N ALA A 51 6.20 9.16 17.82
CA ALA A 51 6.77 8.22 18.79
C ALA A 51 8.31 8.30 18.92
N GLY A 52 8.98 9.18 18.15
CA GLY A 52 10.43 9.35 18.18
C GLY A 52 11.23 8.24 17.49
N LEU A 53 10.60 7.44 16.63
CA LEU A 53 11.27 6.39 15.86
C LEU A 53 12.24 6.97 14.82
N GLY A 54 13.35 6.26 14.60
CA GLY A 54 14.29 6.56 13.54
C GLY A 54 13.70 6.29 12.15
N PRO A 55 14.24 6.91 11.08
CA PRO A 55 13.80 6.66 9.70
C PRO A 55 13.82 5.17 9.33
N ASP A 56 14.89 4.46 9.69
CA ASP A 56 15.07 3.04 9.37
C ASP A 56 14.00 2.15 10.04
N GLU A 57 13.56 2.51 11.24
CA GLU A 57 12.49 1.79 11.97
C GLU A 57 11.13 2.05 11.32
N ILE A 58 10.88 3.30 10.90
CA ILE A 58 9.65 3.67 10.20
C ILE A 58 9.57 2.97 8.83
N GLU A 59 10.67 2.91 8.09
CA GLU A 59 10.75 2.28 6.77
C GLU A 59 10.41 0.80 6.81
N GLN A 60 10.74 0.09 7.90
CA GLN A 60 10.37 -1.32 8.07
C GLN A 60 8.85 -1.52 8.14
N GLU A 61 8.06 -0.51 8.48
CA GLU A 61 6.59 -0.58 8.55
C GLU A 61 5.91 -0.17 7.24
N LEU A 62 6.66 0.42 6.29
CA LEU A 62 6.14 0.80 4.99
C LEU A 62 6.03 -0.42 4.07
N VAL A 63 5.01 -0.41 3.22
CA VAL A 63 4.94 -1.32 2.06
C VAL A 63 5.09 -0.43 0.85
N ILE A 64 6.14 -0.70 0.08
CA ILE A 64 6.53 0.03 -1.11
C ILE A 64 6.35 -0.96 -2.27
N LEU A 65 5.60 -0.54 -3.29
CA LEU A 65 5.37 -1.28 -4.54
C LEU A 65 6.65 -1.36 -5.38
#